data_AF-A0A7X0XTY7-F1
#
_entry.id   AF-A0A7X0XTY7-F1
#
_cell.length_a   1.000
_cell.length_b   1.000
_cell.length_c   1.000
_cell.angle_alpha   90.00
_cell.angle_beta   90.00
_cell.angle_gamma   90.00
#
_symmetry.space_group_name_H-M   'P 1'
#
loop_
_entity.id
_entity.type
_entity.pdbx_description
1 polymer ?
#
loop_
_entity_poly.entity_id
_entity_poly.type
_entity_poly.pdbx_seq_one_letter_code
_entity_poly.pdbx_strand_id
1 'polypeptide(L)' 'MATKEQKSNAKATAKLVMEIQGISYDDWLHEKHLEQVDASSGLIQKGLTKLKKDEKDKTHKSHMPSNQTTGDTMTKESQL' A
#
# COMPACT_ATOMS: atom_id res chain seq x y z
N MET A 1 23.73 -0.34 7.92
CA MET A 1 22.55 -0.43 8.80
C MET A 1 22.97 0.02 10.19
N ALA A 2 22.35 1.06 10.76
CA ALA A 2 22.66 1.45 12.13
C ALA A 2 22.13 0.39 13.12
N THR A 3 22.93 0.03 14.12
CA THR A 3 22.54 -0.89 15.20
C THR A 3 21.39 -0.28 16.03
N LYS A 4 20.66 -1.12 16.78
CA LYS A 4 19.57 -0.66 17.65
C LYS A 4 20.07 0.38 18.67
N GLU A 5 21.26 0.16 19.22
CA GLU A 5 21.93 1.09 20.14
C GLU A 5 22.27 2.41 19.46
N GLN A 6 22.82 2.37 18.23
CA GLN A 6 23.12 3.60 17.47
C GLN A 6 21.86 4.43 17.20
N LYS A 7 20.73 3.79 16.86
CA LYS A 7 19.45 4.49 16.66
C LYS A 7 18.92 5.10 17.96
N SER A 8 19.01 4.36 19.06
CA SER A 8 18.56 4.83 20.38
C SER A 8 19.40 6.02 20.86
N ASN A 9 20.72 5.92 20.69
CA ASN A 9 21.65 6.96 21.11
C ASN A 9 21.44 8.24 20.29
N ALA A 10 21.28 8.12 18.96
CA ALA A 10 20.98 9.26 18.10
C ALA A 10 19.68 9.98 18.49
N LYS A 11 18.63 9.23 18.84
CA LYS A 11 17.36 9.81 19.31
C LYS A 11 17.54 10.57 20.63
N ALA A 12 18.25 9.96 21.60
CA ALA A 12 18.48 10.57 22.91
C ALA A 12 19.28 11.88 22.78
N THR A 13 20.35 11.86 21.99
CA THR A 13 21.16 13.05 21.70
C THR A 13 20.36 14.13 20.98
N ALA A 14 19.57 13.77 19.97
CA ALA A 14 18.74 14.74 19.26
C ALA A 14 17.70 15.39 20.20
N LYS A 15 17.06 14.61 21.07
CA LYS A 15 16.12 15.14 22.06
C LYS A 15 16.78 16.15 23.00
N LEU A 16 17.97 15.83 23.52
CA LEU A 16 18.73 16.71 24.39
C LEU A 16 19.12 18.03 23.69
N VAL A 17 19.57 17.96 22.44
CA VAL A 17 19.92 19.15 21.65
C VAL A 17 18.71 20.06 21.44
N MET A 18 17.55 19.49 21.10
CA MET A 18 16.32 20.27 20.90
C MET A 18 15.85 20.91 22.21
N GLU A 19 15.95 20.19 23.33
CA GLU A 19 15.62 20.72 24.66
C GLU A 19 16.51 21.91 25.05
N ILE A 20 17.83 21.82 24.80
CA ILE A 20 18.78 22.94 25.01
C ILE A 20 18.40 24.16 24.17
N GLN A 21 17.87 23.94 22.96
CA GLN A 21 17.44 24.99 22.05
C GLN A 21 16.05 25.55 22.37
N GLY A 22 15.34 24.97 23.34
CA GLY A 22 13.95 25.33 23.65
C GLY A 22 12.96 24.89 22.57
N ILE A 23 13.33 23.90 21.74
CA ILE A 23 12.52 23.39 20.64
C ILE A 23 11.87 22.06 21.07
N SER A 24 10.59 21.90 20.76
CA SER A 24 9.89 20.63 20.92
C SER A 24 10.44 19.59 19.94
N TYR A 25 10.98 18.50 20.48
CA TYR A 25 11.52 17.40 19.66
C TYR A 25 10.46 16.80 18.73
N ASP A 26 9.21 16.67 19.18
CA ASP A 26 8.15 16.06 18.40
C ASP A 26 7.70 16.96 17.24
N ASP A 27 7.66 18.28 17.45
CA ASP A 27 7.35 19.25 16.39
C ASP A 27 8.46 19.31 15.35
N TRP A 28 9.72 19.36 15.79
CA TRP A 28 10.87 19.28 14.88
C TRP A 28 10.86 17.97 14.07
N LEU A 29 10.56 16.84 14.72
CA LEU A 29 10.50 15.55 14.04
C LEU A 29 9.37 15.52 13.01
N HIS A 30 8.23 16.13 13.32
CA HIS A 30 7.11 16.26 12.40
C HIS A 30 7.49 17.07 11.15
N GLU A 31 8.15 18.22 11.33
CA GLU A 31 8.66 19.04 10.22
C GLU A 31 9.63 18.25 9.34
N LYS A 32 10.55 17.49 9.94
CA LYS A 32 11.48 16.66 9.17
C LYS A 32 10.79 15.54 8.38
N HIS A 33 9.69 14.99 8.91
CA HIS A 33 8.87 14.06 8.13
C HIS A 33 8.18 14.75 6.95
N LEU A 34 7.63 15.97 7.15
CA LEU A 34 7.03 16.74 6.06
C LEU A 34 8.04 17.08 4.97
N GLU A 35 9.23 17.58 5.34
CA GLU A 35 10.33 17.85 4.40
C GLU A 35 10.69 16.60 3.57
N GLN A 36 10.79 15.44 4.23
CA GLN A 36 11.11 14.19 3.55
C GLN A 36 10.00 13.74 2.60
N VAL A 37 8.73 13.90 3.00
CA VAL A 37 7.57 13.59 2.16
C VAL A 37 7.51 14.52 0.95
N ASP A 38 7.72 15.83 1.14
CA ASP A 38 7.71 16.83 0.07
C ASP A 38 8.85 16.61 -0.92
N ALA A 39 10.06 16.34 -0.43
CA ALA A 39 11.20 15.97 -1.26
C ALA A 39 10.94 14.67 -2.04
N SER A 40 10.12 13.77 -1.49
CA SER A 40 9.75 12.50 -2.10
C SER A 40 8.45 12.56 -2.89
N SER A 41 7.76 13.69 -2.95
CA SER A 41 6.42 13.83 -3.53
C SER A 41 6.35 13.33 -4.98
N GLY A 42 7.37 13.60 -5.79
CA GLY A 42 7.49 13.09 -7.16
C GLY A 42 7.68 11.57 -7.26
N LEU A 43 8.27 10.93 -6.24
CA LEU A 43 8.39 9.46 -6.14
C LEU A 43 7.10 8.84 -5.62
N ILE A 44 6.45 9.48 -4.65
CA ILE A 44 5.17 9.04 -4.08
C ILE A 44 4.09 9.06 -5.16
N GLN A 45 4.01 10.10 -5.99
CA GLN A 45 3.06 10.12 -7.11
C GLN A 45 3.32 8.98 -8.11
N LYS A 46 4.58 8.70 -8.45
CA LYS A 46 4.94 7.56 -9.32
C LYS A 46 4.56 6.21 -8.70
N GLY A 47 4.70 6.06 -7.39
CA GLY A 47 4.25 4.88 -6.64
C GLY A 47 2.73 4.71 -6.63
N LEU A 48 1.99 5.81 -6.41
CA LEU A 48 0.53 5.82 -6.39
C LEU A 48 -0.07 5.41 -7.74
N THR A 49 0.53 5.86 -8.84
CA THR A 49 0.07 5.51 -10.19
C THR A 49 0.29 4.03 -10.51
N LYS A 50 1.37 3.42 -9.98
CA LYS A 50 1.61 1.97 -10.11
C LYS A 50 0.60 1.16 -9.29
N LEU A 51 0.34 1.58 -8.05
CA LEU A 51 -0.64 0.92 -7.17
C LEU A 51 -2.05 0.89 -7.79
N LYS A 52 -2.49 2.01 -8.38
CA LYS A 52 -3.79 2.10 -9.09
C LYS A 52 -3.84 1.27 -10.38
N LYS A 53 -2.70 0.96 -11.00
CA LYS A 53 -2.63 0.16 -12.22
C LYS A 53 -2.76 -1.33 -11.90
N ASP A 54 -2.09 -1.78 -10.84
CA ASP A 54 -2.14 -3.18 -10.38
C ASP A 54 -3.53 -3.58 -9.86
N GLU A 55 -4.35 -2.62 -9.42
CA GLU A 55 -5.73 -2.85 -9.00
C GLU A 55 -6.69 -3.10 -10.18
N LYS A 56 -6.42 -2.50 -11.36
CA LYS A 56 -7.24 -2.68 -12.57
C LYS A 56 -6.96 -3.97 -13.33
N ASP A 57 -5.74 -4.50 -13.26
CA ASP A 57 -5.37 -5.74 -13.94
C ASP A 57 -5.94 -7.00 -13.27
N LYS A 58 -6.37 -6.92 -12.00
CA LYS A 58 -7.01 -8.05 -11.29
C LYS A 58 -8.47 -8.26 -11.65
N THR A 59 -9.16 -7.29 -12.26
CA THR A 59 -10.59 -7.39 -12.56
C THR A 59 -10.88 -8.02 -13.94
N HIS A 60 -9.89 -8.12 -14.84
CA HIS A 60 -10.11 -8.60 -16.21
C HIS A 60 -9.88 -10.11 -16.44
N LYS A 61 -9.48 -10.89 -15.42
CA LYS A 61 -9.18 -12.33 -15.57
C LYS A 61 -10.25 -13.31 -15.05
N SER A 62 -11.41 -12.85 -14.58
CA SER A 62 -12.44 -13.73 -13.99
C SER A 62 -13.69 -13.97 -14.85
N HIS A 63 -13.58 -14.01 -16.17
CA HIS A 63 -14.67 -14.47 -17.03
C HIS A 63 -14.29 -15.76 -17.77
N MET A 64 -14.28 -16.87 -17.04
CA MET A 64 -14.49 -18.19 -17.62
C MET A 64 -15.99 -18.48 -17.61
N PRO A 65 -16.65 -18.71 -18.75
CA PRO A 65 -18.00 -19.26 -18.75
C PRO A 65 -17.94 -20.74 -18.35
N SER A 66 -18.57 -21.05 -17.22
CA SER A 66 -18.87 -22.41 -16.78
C SER A 66 -19.89 -23.03 -17.75
N ASN A 67 -19.50 -24.03 -18.54
CA ASN A 67 -20.46 -24.85 -19.30
C ASN A 67 -20.81 -26.09 -18.47
N GLN A 68 -21.83 -25.98 -17.62
CA GLN A 68 -22.53 -27.13 -17.04
C GLN A 68 -23.68 -27.50 -17.99
N THR A 69 -23.48 -28.53 -18.82
CA THR A 69 -24.59 -29.26 -19.45
C THR A 69 -24.91 -30.46 -18.58
N THR A 70 -25.82 -30.26 -17.62
CA THR A 70 -26.46 -31.33 -16.85
C THR A 70 -27.50 -31.99 -17.75
N GLY A 71 -27.43 -33.32 -17.90
CA GLY A 71 -28.54 -34.10 -18.43
C GLY A 71 -29.74 -34.05 -17.48
N ASP A 72 -30.97 -34.06 -17.98
CA ASP A 72 -31.74 -35.30 -18.13
C ASP A 72 -33.17 -35.03 -18.65
N THR A 73 -33.68 -35.99 -19.43
CA THR A 73 -35.10 -36.32 -19.70
C THR A 73 -36.07 -35.29 -20.30
N MET A 74 -36.62 -35.61 -21.49
CA MET A 74 -38.07 -35.84 -21.65
C MET A 74 -38.35 -36.78 -22.83
N THR A 75 -38.72 -38.02 -22.50
CA THR A 75 -39.51 -38.93 -23.34
C THR A 75 -40.84 -38.28 -23.70
N LYS A 76 -41.24 -38.32 -24.97
CA LYS A 76 -42.65 -38.37 -25.38
C LYS A 76 -42.78 -39.06 -26.74
N GLU A 77 -43.29 -40.29 -26.68
CA GLU A 77 -43.96 -40.96 -27.78
C GLU A 77 -45.19 -40.15 -28.23
N SER A 78 -45.38 -39.96 -29.53
CA SER A 78 -46.66 -40.22 -30.21
C SER A 78 -46.67 -39.76 -31.68
N GLN A 79 -46.92 -40.75 -32.54
CA GLN A 79 -47.88 -40.74 -33.67
C GLN A 79 -47.66 -39.78 -34.84
N LEU A 80 -47.22 -40.33 -35.98
CA LEU A 80 -48.08 -40.63 -37.14
C LEU A 80 -47.36 -41.57 -38.13
#